data_AF-A0A1I8CE81-F1
#
_entry.id   AF-A0A1I8CE81-F1
#
_cell.length_a   1.000
_cell.length_b   1.000
_cell.length_c   1.000
_cell.angle_alpha   90.00
_cell.angle_beta   90.00
_cell.angle_gamma   90.00
#
_symmetry.space_group_name_H-M   'P 1'
#
loop_
_entity.id
_entity.type
_entity.pdbx_description
1 polymer ?
#
loop_
_entity_poly.entity_id
_entity_poly.type
_entity_poly.pdbx_seq_one_letter_code
_entity_poly.pdbx_strand_id
1 'polypeptide(L)'
;MQLLRSLFVLSLGSLTLALPISNIANNNAAYYPCPVDILMVIDSSSDALTTLQFNAQIQLIKNVLVTSDWTDFERVGLAWYNSIPTTHYGFGTMQSKREFDL
;
A
#
# COMPACT_ATOMS: atom_id res chain seq x y z
N MET A 1 -8.92 0.10 -73.93
CA MET A 1 -8.96 1.54 -73.60
C MET A 1 -9.80 1.72 -72.34
N GLN A 2 -9.32 2.61 -71.46
CA GLN A 2 -9.98 3.13 -70.25
C GLN A 2 -10.05 2.18 -69.04
N LEU A 3 -9.76 2.61 -67.81
CA LEU A 3 -8.86 3.64 -67.31
C LEU A 3 -8.74 3.37 -65.82
N LEU A 4 -7.50 3.35 -65.35
CA LEU A 4 -7.04 3.26 -63.98
C LEU A 4 -7.82 4.21 -63.03
N ARG A 5 -8.35 3.71 -61.91
CA ARG A 5 -8.49 4.51 -60.68
C ARG A 5 -8.05 3.71 -59.47
N SER A 6 -6.82 4.01 -59.09
CA SER A 6 -6.16 3.67 -57.83
C SER A 6 -6.95 4.20 -56.65
N LEU A 7 -7.11 3.37 -55.61
CA LEU A 7 -7.27 3.83 -54.24
C LEU A 7 -6.35 2.94 -53.37
N PHE A 8 -5.12 3.39 -53.18
CA PHE A 8 -4.18 2.75 -52.25
C PHE A 8 -4.47 3.30 -50.86
N VAL A 9 -5.25 2.57 -50.06
CA VAL A 9 -5.52 2.92 -48.66
C VAL A 9 -4.35 2.40 -47.82
N LEU A 10 -3.39 3.26 -47.51
CA LEU A 10 -2.37 3.00 -46.50
C LEU A 10 -3.03 3.11 -45.11
N SER A 11 -3.60 2.02 -44.61
CA SER A 11 -3.92 1.94 -43.19
C SER A 11 -2.61 1.74 -42.41
N LEU A 12 -2.20 2.72 -41.61
CA LEU A 12 -1.18 2.52 -40.59
C LEU A 12 -1.72 1.51 -39.57
N GLY A 13 -1.33 0.26 -39.71
CA GLY A 13 -1.45 -0.71 -38.62
C GLY A 13 -0.45 -0.35 -37.54
N SER A 14 -0.94 0.15 -36.39
CA SER A 14 -0.09 0.37 -35.23
C SER A 14 0.40 -1.00 -34.73
N LEU A 15 1.68 -1.30 -34.95
CA LEU A 15 2.29 -2.53 -34.46
C LEU A 15 2.63 -2.33 -32.98
N THR A 16 1.68 -2.64 -32.10
CA THR A 16 1.95 -2.70 -30.67
C THR A 16 2.82 -3.93 -30.40
N LEU A 17 4.12 -3.72 -30.18
CA LEU A 17 5.00 -4.73 -29.60
C LEU A 17 4.57 -4.97 -28.14
N ALA A 18 3.66 -5.92 -27.92
CA ALA A 18 3.44 -6.46 -26.60
C ALA A 18 4.70 -7.26 -26.22
N LEU A 19 5.43 -6.76 -25.22
CA LEU A 19 6.51 -7.53 -24.59
C LEU A 19 5.91 -8.85 -24.07
N PRO A 20 6.55 -10.01 -24.32
CA PRO A 20 6.07 -11.25 -23.72
C PRO A 20 6.19 -11.12 -22.21
N ILE A 21 5.05 -11.15 -21.52
CA ILE A 21 5.03 -11.29 -20.07
C ILE A 21 5.48 -12.72 -19.78
N SER A 22 6.75 -12.88 -19.42
CA SER A 22 7.26 -14.11 -18.84
C SER A 22 6.56 -14.31 -17.50
N ASN A 23 5.54 -15.16 -17.46
CA ASN A 23 4.96 -15.64 -16.20
C ASN A 23 5.97 -16.57 -15.52
N ILE A 24 7.00 -15.99 -14.89
CA ILE A 24 7.72 -16.67 -13.83
C ILE A 24 6.70 -16.71 -12.69
N ALA A 25 6.09 -17.87 -12.46
CA ALA A 25 5.33 -18.12 -11.24
C ALA A 25 6.31 -18.06 -10.08
N ASN A 26 6.61 -16.85 -9.64
CA ASN A 26 7.34 -16.62 -8.42
C ASN A 26 6.37 -17.00 -7.31
N ASN A 27 6.67 -18.07 -6.57
CA ASN A 27 5.97 -18.43 -5.33
C ASN A 27 6.21 -17.38 -4.21
N ASN A 28 6.37 -16.11 -4.56
CA ASN A 28 6.28 -15.01 -3.63
C ASN A 28 4.79 -14.84 -3.35
N ALA A 29 4.37 -15.20 -2.13
CA ALA A 29 3.12 -14.70 -1.60
C ALA A 29 3.02 -13.21 -1.91
N ALA A 30 1.93 -12.78 -2.53
CA ALA A 30 1.74 -11.37 -2.85
C ALA A 30 1.67 -10.61 -1.52
N TYR A 31 2.75 -9.91 -1.18
CA TYR A 31 2.79 -9.06 -0.01
C TYR A 31 1.86 -7.87 -0.22
N TYR A 32 0.98 -7.65 0.74
CA TYR A 32 0.18 -6.44 0.82
C TYR A 32 0.39 -5.82 2.21
N PRO A 33 0.63 -4.50 2.31
CA PRO A 33 1.04 -3.61 1.21
C PRO A 33 2.34 -4.09 0.55
N CYS A 34 2.75 -3.45 -0.56
CA CYS A 34 4.01 -3.79 -1.22
C CYS A 34 5.18 -3.81 -0.21
N PRO A 35 6.16 -4.72 -0.34
CA PRO A 35 7.22 -4.91 0.66
C PRO A 35 8.01 -3.63 0.94
N VAL A 36 7.70 -2.96 2.04
CA VAL A 36 8.35 -1.74 2.52
C VAL A 36 8.28 -1.70 4.05
N ASP A 37 9.21 -0.98 4.67
CA ASP A 37 9.17 -0.75 6.11
C ASP A 37 8.23 0.43 6.41
N ILE A 38 7.26 0.21 7.30
CA ILE A 38 6.22 1.20 7.64
C ILE A 38 6.32 1.51 9.12
N LEU A 39 6.71 2.73 9.48
CA LEU A 39 6.64 3.22 10.85
C LEU A 39 5.42 4.11 11.03
N MET A 40 4.44 3.66 11.81
CA MET A 40 3.31 4.47 12.25
C MET A 40 3.65 5.15 13.57
N VAL A 41 3.62 6.48 13.59
CA VAL A 41 3.86 7.29 14.79
C VAL A 41 2.60 8.08 15.11
N ILE A 42 1.95 7.76 16.23
CA ILE A 42 0.65 8.31 16.62
C ILE A 42 0.83 9.49 17.58
N ASP A 43 0.16 10.61 17.30
CA ASP A 43 -0.01 11.67 18.29
C ASP A 43 -0.93 11.19 19.42
N SER A 44 -0.38 11.05 20.62
CA SER A 44 -1.11 10.71 21.84
C SER A 44 -1.06 11.84 22.86
N SER A 45 -0.77 13.06 22.43
CA SER A 45 -0.80 14.23 23.30
C SER A 45 -2.24 14.63 23.63
N SER A 46 -2.40 15.44 24.67
CA SER A 46 -3.69 16.02 25.07
C SER A 46 -3.82 17.52 24.75
N ASP A 47 -2.82 18.09 24.07
CA ASP A 47 -2.79 19.52 23.72
C ASP A 47 -3.28 19.81 22.29
N ALA A 48 -3.12 18.86 21.36
CA ALA A 48 -3.52 19.01 19.96
C ALA A 48 -4.87 18.35 19.63
N LEU A 49 -5.17 17.19 20.24
CA LEU A 49 -6.34 16.38 19.92
C LEU A 49 -7.30 16.31 21.11
N THR A 50 -8.59 16.56 20.84
CA THR A 50 -9.65 16.15 21.78
C THR A 50 -9.73 14.63 21.85
N THR A 51 -10.30 14.09 22.93
CA THR A 51 -10.54 12.65 23.06
C THR A 51 -11.34 12.07 21.89
N LEU A 52 -12.31 12.81 21.35
CA LEU A 52 -13.09 12.36 20.20
C LEU A 52 -12.24 12.28 18.92
N GLN A 53 -11.36 13.25 18.69
CA GLN A 53 -10.44 13.24 17.54
C GLN A 53 -9.39 12.14 17.66
N PHE A 54 -8.82 11.96 18.85
CA PHE A 54 -7.91 10.85 19.12
C PHE A 54 -8.59 9.50 18.87
N ASN A 55 -9.81 9.31 19.38
CA ASN A 55 -10.58 8.09 19.10
C ASN A 55 -10.84 7.90 17.60
N ALA A 56 -11.19 8.96 16.87
CA ALA A 56 -11.36 8.88 15.42
C ALA A 56 -10.08 8.51 14.67
N GLN A 57 -8.92 9.03 15.10
CA GLN A 57 -7.60 8.66 14.57
C GLN A 57 -7.31 7.18 14.78
N ILE A 58 -7.51 6.66 16.00
CA ILE A 58 -7.29 5.24 16.30
C ILE A 58 -8.23 4.36 15.46
N GLN A 59 -9.50 4.75 15.29
CA GLN A 59 -10.44 4.01 14.45
C GLN A 59 -10.05 4.03 12.96
N LEU A 60 -9.55 5.15 12.45
CA LEU A 60 -9.02 5.26 11.09
C LEU A 60 -7.86 4.28 10.87
N ILE A 61 -6.91 4.25 11.80
CA ILE A 61 -5.74 3.36 11.70
C ILE A 61 -6.19 1.90 11.74
N LYS A 62 -6.98 1.52 12.76
CA LYS A 62 -7.37 0.13 13.03
C LYS A 62 -8.32 -0.47 11.98
N ASN A 63 -9.20 0.33 11.39
CA ASN A 63 -10.30 -0.19 10.58
C ASN A 63 -10.21 0.19 9.10
N VAL A 64 -9.43 1.21 8.75
CA VAL A 64 -9.36 1.72 7.37
C VAL A 64 -7.97 1.56 6.79
N LEU A 65 -6.92 1.96 7.51
CA LEU A 65 -5.55 1.90 6.99
C LEU A 65 -4.93 0.50 7.10
N VAL A 66 -4.98 -0.09 8.30
CA VAL A 66 -4.45 -1.43 8.56
C VAL A 66 -5.58 -2.43 8.38
N THR A 67 -5.67 -3.04 7.21
CA THR A 67 -6.73 -4.00 6.89
C THR A 67 -6.31 -5.43 7.22
N SER A 68 -7.25 -6.37 7.19
CA SER A 68 -6.96 -7.81 7.31
C SER A 68 -6.12 -8.36 6.16
N ASP A 69 -5.99 -7.61 5.08
CA ASP A 69 -5.23 -8.02 3.89
C ASP A 69 -3.73 -7.76 4.08
N TRP A 70 -3.32 -7.06 5.14
CA TRP A 70 -1.89 -6.87 5.43
C TRP A 70 -1.25 -8.21 5.78
N THR A 71 -0.17 -8.57 5.08
CA THR A 71 0.44 -9.91 5.16
C THR A 71 1.86 -9.93 5.71
N ASP A 72 2.47 -8.77 5.98
CA ASP A 72 3.88 -8.65 6.39
C ASP A 72 4.09 -7.68 7.55
N PHE A 73 3.56 -8.05 8.72
CA PHE A 73 3.61 -7.20 9.90
C PHE A 73 5.01 -7.06 10.52
N GLU A 74 5.96 -7.95 10.22
CA GLU A 74 7.34 -7.80 10.69
C GLU A 74 8.01 -6.52 10.15
N ARG A 75 7.52 -5.96 9.05
CA ARG A 75 7.99 -4.67 8.50
C ARG A 75 7.30 -3.44 9.08
N VAL A 76 6.35 -3.66 10.00
CA VAL A 76 5.57 -2.58 10.60
C VAL A 76 6.13 -2.26 11.98
N GLY A 77 6.34 -0.98 12.23
CA GLY A 77 6.65 -0.42 13.55
C GLY A 77 5.50 0.46 14.03
N LEU A 78 5.31 0.50 15.35
CA LEU A 78 4.33 1.34 16.01
C LEU A 78 4.98 2.12 17.15
N ALA A 79 4.86 3.44 17.06
CA ALA A 79 5.27 4.37 18.11
C ALA A 79 4.16 5.38 18.38
N TRP A 80 4.25 6.07 19.50
CA TRP A 80 3.43 7.24 19.78
C TRP A 80 4.27 8.33 20.45
N TYR A 81 3.78 9.56 20.42
CA TYR A 81 4.41 10.67 21.12
C TYR A 81 3.39 11.48 21.90
N ASN A 82 3.86 12.03 23.02
CA ASN A 82 3.27 13.21 23.65
C ASN A 82 4.38 14.29 23.73
N SER A 83 4.94 14.57 24.90
CA SER A 83 6.19 15.32 25.05
C SER A 83 7.45 14.49 24.71
N ILE A 84 7.39 13.16 24.82
CA ILE A 84 8.52 12.27 24.53
C ILE A 84 8.04 11.09 23.65
N PRO A 85 8.71 10.80 22.53
CA PRO A 85 8.40 9.63 21.71
C PRO A 85 8.64 8.33 22.48
N THR A 86 7.70 7.40 22.37
CA THR A 86 7.83 6.04 22.90
C THR A 86 7.60 5.04 21.78
N THR A 87 8.57 4.16 21.56
CA THR A 87 8.38 3.01 20.67
C THR A 87 7.63 1.92 21.42
N HIS A 88 6.50 1.48 20.86
CA HIS A 88 5.74 0.36 21.41
C HIS A 88 6.13 -0.96 20.77
N TYR A 89 6.20 -0.96 19.44
CA TYR A 89 6.65 -2.08 18.63
C TYR A 89 7.71 -1.60 17.63
N GLY A 90 8.89 -2.21 17.69
CA GLY A 90 9.93 -2.02 16.66
C GLY A 90 9.70 -2.92 15.45
N PHE A 91 10.45 -2.70 14.38
CA PHE A 91 10.48 -3.64 13.25
C PHE A 91 10.87 -5.05 13.73
N GLY A 92 10.26 -6.06 13.13
CA GLY A 92 10.40 -7.48 13.47
C GLY A 92 9.58 -7.94 14.67
N THR A 93 8.90 -7.04 15.39
CA THR A 93 8.19 -7.39 16.63
C THR A 93 6.69 -7.62 16.44
N MET A 94 6.06 -6.97 15.46
CA MET A 94 4.65 -7.17 15.14
C MET A 94 4.48 -8.40 14.26
N GLN A 95 3.47 -9.21 14.56
CA GLN A 95 3.15 -10.47 13.87
C GLN A 95 1.79 -10.43 13.19
N SER A 96 0.88 -9.56 13.66
CA SER A 96 -0.47 -9.48 13.09
C SER A 96 -1.09 -8.09 13.21
N LYS A 97 -2.32 -7.99 12.71
CA LYS A 97 -3.18 -6.81 12.90
C LYS A 97 -3.55 -6.58 14.38
N ARG A 98 -3.58 -7.63 15.21
CA ARG A 98 -4.07 -7.56 16.60
C ARG A 98 -3.23 -6.64 17.48
N GLU A 99 -2.00 -6.38 17.10
CA GLU A 99 -1.10 -5.45 17.77
C GLU A 99 -1.59 -3.99 17.68
N PHE A 100 -2.56 -3.70 16.78
CA PHE A 100 -3.29 -2.44 16.78
C PHE A 100 -4.54 -2.46 17.68
N ASP A 101 -4.92 -3.59 18.27
CA ASP A 101 -6.05 -3.74 19.19
C ASP A 101 -5.72 -3.39 20.65
N LEU A 102 -4.99 -2.27 20.82
CA LEU A 102 -4.76 -1.61 22.11
C LEU A 102 -6.06 -1.06 22.71
#